data_AF-A0A3C1A0V0-F1
#
_entry.id   AF-A0A3C1A0V0-F1
#
_cell.length_a   1.000
_cell.length_b   1.000
_cell.length_c   1.000
_cell.angle_alpha   90.00
_cell.angle_beta   90.00
_cell.angle_gamma   90.00
#
_symmetry.space_group_name_H-M   'P 1'
#
loop_
_entity.id
_entity.type
_entity.pdbx_description
1 polymer ?
#
loop_
_entity_poly.entity_id
_entity_poly.type
_entity_poly.pdbx_seq_one_letter_code
_entity_poly.pdbx_strand_id
1 'polypeptide(L)' 'IYDLVGKGLFTGYIDWKEGVLYAKEAAEMETNKCPNCGATREFVGKGIVKCEYCGAELFL' A
#
# COMPACT_ATOMS: atom_id res chain seq x y z
N ILE A 1 -0.42 10.03 8.86
CA ILE A 1 -0.91 9.21 7.72
C ILE A 1 -1.91 8.15 8.18
N TYR A 2 -1.62 7.33 9.19
CA TYR A 2 -2.55 6.28 9.65
C TYR A 2 -3.98 6.77 9.99
N ASP A 3 -4.14 7.99 10.52
CA ASP A 3 -5.47 8.59 10.78
C ASP A 3 -6.26 8.89 9.50
N LEU A 4 -5.59 9.30 8.41
CA LEU A 4 -6.23 9.54 7.11
C LEU A 4 -6.71 8.23 6.47
N VAL A 5 -5.91 7.17 6.62
CA VAL A 5 -6.23 5.83 6.15
C VAL A 5 -7.41 5.25 6.92
N GLY A 6 -7.40 5.37 8.25
CA GLY A 6 -8.51 4.90 9.10
C GLY A 6 -9.85 5.57 8.79
N LYS A 7 -9.82 6.77 8.21
CA LYS A 7 -11.01 7.51 7.73
C LYS A 7 -11.39 7.19 6.28
N GLY A 8 -10.66 6.30 5.60
CA GLY A 8 -10.87 5.97 4.18
C GLY A 8 -10.55 7.13 3.24
N LEU A 9 -9.78 8.12 3.68
CA LEU A 9 -9.45 9.33 2.90
C LEU A 9 -8.17 9.17 2.06
N PHE A 10 -7.52 8.01 2.13
CA PHE A 10 -6.28 7.74 1.44
C PHE A 10 -6.19 6.29 0.98
N THR A 11 -5.79 6.11 -0.29
CA THR A 11 -5.40 4.84 -0.87
C THR A 11 -4.03 5.02 -1.53
N GLY A 12 -3.11 4.08 -1.29
CA GLY A 12 -1.74 4.21 -1.77
C GLY A 12 -0.72 3.43 -0.95
N TYR A 13 0.55 3.83 -1.02
CA TYR A 13 1.64 3.18 -0.27
C TYR A 13 2.74 4.15 0.14
N ILE A 14 3.54 3.76 1.14
CA ILE A 14 4.77 4.46 1.53
C ILE A 14 5.97 3.58 1.17
N ASP A 15 6.93 4.17 0.45
CA ASP A 15 8.27 3.63 0.35
C ASP A 15 9.12 4.23 1.48
N TRP A 16 9.46 3.40 2.48
CA TRP A 16 10.27 3.81 3.62
C TRP A 16 11.75 4.01 3.31
N LYS A 17 12.25 3.45 2.21
CA LYS A 17 13.62 3.68 1.75
C LYS A 17 13.75 5.06 1.13
N GLU A 18 12.74 5.48 0.38
CA GLU A 18 12.70 6.80 -0.24
C GLU A 18 12.13 7.89 0.69
N GLY A 19 11.34 7.48 1.69
CA GLY A 19 10.59 8.41 2.55
C GLY A 19 9.43 9.09 1.82
N VAL A 20 8.91 8.46 0.75
CA VAL A 20 7.89 9.04 -0.14
C VAL A 20 6.57 8.29 0.02
N LEU A 21 5.48 9.07 0.05
CA LEU A 21 4.11 8.57 0.02
C LEU A 21 3.54 8.72 -1.39
N TYR A 22 3.04 7.61 -1.93
CA TYR A 22 2.45 7.50 -3.25
C TYR A 22 0.94 7.31 -3.11
N ALA A 23 0.16 8.29 -3.59
CA ALA A 23 -1.29 8.17 -3.72
C ALA A 23 -1.63 7.39 -5.00
N LYS A 24 -2.54 6.42 -4.90
CA LYS A 24 -2.96 5.57 -6.02
C LYS A 24 -4.46 5.31 -5.96
N GLU A 25 -5.07 5.05 -7.12
CA GLU A 25 -6.47 4.68 -7.16
C GLU A 25 -6.69 3.29 -6.52
N ALA A 26 -7.84 3.07 -5.89
CA ALA A 26 -8.16 1.80 -5.24
C ALA A 26 -8.07 0.61 -6.21
N ALA A 27 -8.51 0.78 -7.46
CA ALA A 27 -8.44 -0.25 -8.50
C ALA A 27 -6.98 -0.66 -8.83
N GLU A 28 -6.01 0.26 -8.70
CA GLU A 28 -4.59 -0.05 -8.89
C GLU A 28 -3.99 -0.79 -7.68
N MET A 29 -4.70 -0.77 -6.55
CA MET A 29 -4.24 -1.29 -5.26
C MET A 29 -4.89 -2.65 -4.93
N GLU A 30 -6.07 -2.94 -5.47
CA GLU A 30 -6.80 -4.23 -5.39
C GLU A 30 -6.18 -5.33 -6.28
N THR A 31 -4.86 -5.45 -6.26
CA THR A 31 -4.09 -6.44 -7.01
C THR A 31 -3.22 -7.27 -6.08
N ASN A 32 -3.00 -8.53 -6.45
CA ASN A 32 -2.07 -9.42 -5.75
C ASN A 32 -0.60 -9.00 -5.95
N LYS A 33 -0.31 -7.90 -6.67
CA LYS A 33 1.05 -7.41 -6.91
C LYS A 33 1.39 -6.18 -6.09
N CYS A 34 2.64 -6.09 -5.67
CA CYS A 34 3.17 -4.90 -5.05
C CYS A 34 3.29 -3.74 -6.05
N PRO A 35 2.63 -2.58 -5.82
CA PRO A 35 2.79 -1.41 -6.69
C PRO A 35 4.21 -0.83 -6.62
N ASN A 36 4.95 -1.10 -5.54
CA ASN A 36 6.33 -0.62 -5.39
C ASN A 36 7.38 -1.52 -6.07
N CYS A 37 7.31 -2.85 -5.86
CA CYS A 37 8.35 -3.79 -6.34
C CYS A 37 7.84 -4.93 -7.25
N GLY A 38 6.54 -5.01 -7.50
CA GLY A 38 5.94 -6.03 -8.37
C GLY A 38 5.77 -7.43 -7.76
N ALA A 39 6.29 -7.68 -6.57
CA ALA A 39 6.19 -8.99 -5.91
C ALA A 39 4.73 -9.41 -5.65
N THR A 40 4.46 -10.70 -5.83
CA THR A 40 3.14 -11.28 -5.57
C THR A 40 2.90 -11.42 -4.07
N ARG A 41 1.69 -11.11 -3.62
CA ARG A 41 1.24 -11.19 -2.23
C ARG A 41 -0.01 -12.05 -2.17
N GLU A 42 -0.15 -12.82 -1.10
CA GLU A 42 -1.35 -13.63 -0.87
C GLU A 42 -2.52 -12.81 -0.30
N PHE A 43 -2.24 -11.68 0.34
CA PHE A 43 -3.25 -10.88 1.02
C PHE A 43 -3.64 -9.63 0.22
N VAL A 44 -4.90 -9.58 -0.20
CA VAL A 44 -5.59 -8.39 -0.69
C VAL A 44 -6.77 -8.17 0.25
N GLY A 45 -6.72 -7.11 1.06
CA GLY A 45 -7.75 -6.82 2.05
C GLY A 45 -7.66 -5.38 2.52
N LYS A 46 -8.75 -4.87 3.09
CA LYS A 46 -8.83 -3.49 3.60
C LYS A 46 -7.95 -3.31 4.82
N GLY A 47 -7.25 -2.19 4.91
CA GLY A 47 -6.38 -1.81 6.02
C GLY A 47 -4.92 -1.62 5.61
N ILE A 48 -4.03 -1.77 6.58
CA ILE A 48 -2.59 -1.57 6.39
C ILE A 48 -1.93 -2.91 6.10
N VAL A 49 -1.31 -3.05 4.94
CA VAL A 49 -0.58 -4.27 4.55
C VAL A 49 0.90 -3.91 4.39
N LYS A 50 1.79 -4.69 5.00
CA LYS A 50 3.23 -4.55 4.79
C LYS A 50 3.68 -5.52 3.70
N CYS A 51 4.49 -5.04 2.77
CA CYS A 51 5.09 -5.88 1.75
C CYS A 51 6.35 -6.56 2.31
N GLU A 52 6.31 -7.88 2.49
CA GLU A 52 7.43 -8.68 3.01
C GLU A 52 8.69 -8.63 2.13
N TYR A 53 8.56 -8.24 0.85
CA TYR A 53 9.68 -8.20 -0.10
C TYR A 53 10.45 -6.88 -0.10
N CYS A 54 9.76 -5.73 -0.10
CA CYS A 54 10.40 -4.41 -0.18
C CYS A 54 10.24 -3.56 1.08
N GLY A 55 9.38 -3.97 2.01
CA GLY A 55 9.07 -3.25 3.24
C GLY A 55 8.04 -2.13 3.09
N ALA A 56 7.54 -1.87 1.87
CA ALA A 56 6.53 -0.83 1.64
C ALA A 56 5.24 -1.12 2.44
N GLU A 57 4.66 -0.08 3.02
CA GLU A 57 3.36 -0.14 3.68
C GLU A 57 2.28 0.33 2.72
N LEU A 58 1.22 -0.46 2.59
CA LEU A 58 0.11 -0.24 1.67
C LEU A 58 -1.13 0.06 2.48
N PHE A 59 -1.94 0.96 1.95
CA PHE A 59 -3.13 1.46 2.59
C PHE A 59 -4.29 1.21 1.63
N LEU A 60 -5.09 0.18 1.96
CA LEU A 60 -6.21 -0.36 1.19
C LEU A 60 -7.55 -0.05 1.85
#